data_AF-A0A7C4GUR7-F1
#
_entry.id   AF-A0A7C4GUR7-F1
#
_cell.length_a   1.000
_cell.length_b   1.000
_cell.length_c   1.000
_cell.angle_alpha   90.00
_cell.angle_beta   90.00
_cell.angle_gamma   90.00
#
_symmetry.space_group_name_H-M   'P 1'
#
loop_
_entity.id
_entity.type
_entity.pdbx_description
1 polymer ?
#
loop_
_entity_poly.entity_id
_entity_poly.type
_entity_poly.pdbx_seq_one_letter_code
_entity_poly.pdbx_strand_id
1 'polypeptide(L)'
;WWYVRCASLLRKIYVHGPIGIEKLRAEYGGRKDFGVRPEHAVKASGAIIRKALQQLEAAGLIEKYQNRGRWITKEGRKLLEEIAEEVAKELSKKMPELEKYQKSG
;
A
#
# COMPACT_ATOMS: atom_id res chain seq x y z
N TRP A 1 2.32 -3.68 13.66
CA TRP A 1 1.83 -2.40 13.11
C TRP A 1 2.72 -1.82 12.02
N TRP A 2 4.04 -1.64 12.23
CA TRP A 2 4.94 -1.07 11.22
C TRP A 2 4.98 -1.86 9.90
N TYR A 3 5.19 -3.18 9.96
CA TYR A 3 5.19 -4.06 8.78
C TYR A 3 3.86 -4.03 8.02
N VAL A 4 2.73 -4.01 8.74
CA VAL A 4 1.39 -3.88 8.15
C VAL A 4 1.25 -2.54 7.41
N ARG A 5 1.79 -1.46 7.98
CA ARG A 5 1.80 -0.14 7.31
C ARG A 5 2.67 -0.15 6.06
N CYS A 6 3.85 -0.76 6.10
CA CYS A 6 4.72 -0.90 4.93
C CYS A 6 4.07 -1.74 3.81
N ALA A 7 3.47 -2.89 4.16
CA ALA A 7 2.74 -3.74 3.23
C ALA A 7 1.55 -3.00 2.59
N SER A 8 0.76 -2.28 3.40
CA SER A 8 -0.34 -1.45 2.90
C SER A 8 0.14 -0.35 1.95
N LEU A 9 1.26 0.32 2.27
CA LEU A 9 1.85 1.36 1.42
C LEU A 9 2.33 0.79 0.07
N LEU A 10 3.05 -0.34 0.10
CA LEU A 10 3.53 -1.03 -1.09
C LEU A 10 2.37 -1.42 -2.02
N ARG A 11 1.33 -2.05 -1.45
CA ARG A 11 0.09 -2.43 -2.15
C ARG A 11 -0.64 -1.24 -2.75
N LYS A 12 -0.64 -0.09 -2.07
CA LYS A 12 -1.31 1.14 -2.55
C LYS A 12 -0.59 1.73 -3.76
N ILE A 13 0.74 1.75 -3.72
CA ILE A 13 1.58 2.24 -4.83
C ILE A 13 1.45 1.31 -6.04
N TYR A 14 1.37 0.00 -5.83
CA TYR A 14 1.10 -0.96 -6.89
C TYR A 14 -0.21 -0.68 -7.64
N VAL A 15 -1.30 -0.43 -6.91
CA VAL A 15 -2.65 -0.26 -7.51
C VAL A 15 -2.87 1.10 -8.14
N HIS A 16 -2.38 2.17 -7.49
CA HIS A 16 -2.76 3.54 -7.86
C HIS A 16 -1.66 4.30 -8.64
N GLY A 17 -0.56 3.64 -9.00
CA GLY A 17 0.49 4.22 -9.83
C GLY A 17 1.33 5.26 -9.08
N PRO A 18 1.87 6.30 -9.76
CA PRO A 18 2.86 7.16 -9.17
C PRO A 18 2.20 8.00 -8.08
N ILE A 19 2.59 7.77 -6.83
CA ILE A 19 1.97 8.43 -5.67
C ILE A 19 3.00 9.22 -4.88
N GLY A 20 2.60 10.44 -4.50
CA GLY A 20 3.35 11.32 -3.61
C GLY A 20 3.00 11.13 -2.13
N ILE A 21 3.89 11.59 -1.25
CA ILE A 21 3.71 11.54 0.20
C ILE A 21 2.43 12.26 0.64
N GLU A 22 2.09 13.39 0.01
CA GLU A 22 0.94 14.20 0.43
C GLU A 22 -0.39 13.50 0.18
N LYS A 23 -0.51 12.78 -0.94
CA LYS A 23 -1.68 11.95 -1.24
C LYS A 23 -1.81 10.79 -0.25
N LEU A 24 -0.70 10.12 0.06
CA LEU A 24 -0.69 9.07 1.10
C LEU A 24 -1.08 9.61 2.47
N ARG A 25 -0.64 10.83 2.83
CA ARG A 25 -1.02 11.45 4.10
C ARG A 25 -2.51 11.74 4.18
N ALA A 26 -3.14 12.14 3.07
CA ALA A 26 -4.58 12.34 3.02
C ALA A 26 -5.32 11.00 3.14
N GLU A 27 -4.89 9.96 2.43
CA GLU A 27 -5.53 8.64 2.43
C GLU A 27 -5.40 7.89 3.76
N TYR A 28 -4.23 7.95 4.39
CA TYR A 28 -4.01 7.34 5.71
C TYR A 28 -4.39 8.25 6.88
N GLY A 29 -4.86 9.46 6.57
CA GLY A 29 -5.48 10.37 7.53
C GLY A 29 -6.84 9.86 7.98
N GLY A 30 -7.49 10.60 8.87
CA GLY A 30 -8.78 10.21 9.39
C GLY A 30 -9.48 11.36 10.10
N ARG A 31 -10.70 11.09 10.55
CA ARG A 31 -11.45 12.01 11.39
C ARG A 31 -10.75 12.12 12.75
N LYS A 32 -10.45 13.34 13.18
CA LYS A 32 -9.83 13.59 14.47
C LYS A 32 -10.83 14.33 15.36
N ASP A 33 -10.99 13.81 16.56
CA ASP A 33 -11.70 14.49 17.63
C ASP A 33 -10.81 15.57 18.27
N PHE A 34 -11.37 16.78 18.37
CA PHE A 34 -10.75 17.96 18.98
C PHE A 34 -11.41 18.32 20.33
N GLY A 35 -12.26 17.45 20.87
CA GLY A 35 -12.96 17.62 22.13
C GLY A 35 -14.09 18.64 22.01
N VAL A 36 -13.79 19.91 22.31
CA VAL A 36 -14.79 20.99 22.32
C VAL A 36 -15.13 21.48 20.91
N ARG A 37 -14.21 21.32 19.96
CA ARG A 37 -14.40 21.76 18.56
C ARG A 37 -14.93 20.62 17.70
N PRO A 38 -15.75 20.92 16.66
CA PRO A 38 -16.22 19.93 15.71
C PRO A 38 -15.09 19.10 15.10
N GLU A 39 -15.39 17.84 14.82
CA GLU A 39 -14.44 16.91 14.22
C GLU A 39 -14.14 17.28 12.76
N HIS A 40 -12.87 17.20 12.37
CA HIS A 40 -12.43 17.42 11.00
C HIS A 40 -11.51 16.28 10.53
N ALA A 41 -11.45 16.08 9.21
CA ALA A 41 -10.50 15.15 8.61
C ALA A 41 -9.08 15.75 8.67
N VAL A 42 -8.15 14.99 9.25
CA VAL A 42 -6.75 15.41 9.41
C VAL A 42 -5.84 14.42 8.71
N LYS A 43 -4.82 14.97 8.05
CA LYS A 43 -3.78 14.20 7.37
C LYS A 43 -2.95 13.41 8.37
N ALA A 44 -2.52 12.22 7.97
CA ALA A 44 -1.59 11.41 8.75
C ALA A 44 -0.22 12.09 8.93
N SER A 45 0.49 11.61 9.94
CA SER A 45 1.87 12.01 10.19
C SER A 45 2.76 11.65 8.99
N GLY A 46 3.39 12.68 8.41
CA GLY A 46 4.29 12.51 7.28
C GLY A 46 5.59 11.78 7.63
N ALA A 47 6.02 11.80 8.90
CA ALA A 47 7.26 11.16 9.33
C ALA A 47 7.21 9.63 9.19
N ILE A 48 6.08 9.03 9.58
CA ILE A 48 5.84 7.58 9.48
C ILE A 48 5.86 7.15 8.01
N ILE A 49 5.09 7.83 7.16
CA ILE A 49 4.99 7.49 5.73
C ILE A 49 6.34 7.67 5.04
N ARG A 50 7.07 8.76 5.33
CA ARG A 50 8.37 9.04 4.71
C ARG A 50 9.41 7.99 5.09
N LYS A 51 9.50 7.61 6.37
CA LYS A 51 10.41 6.56 6.85
C LYS A 51 10.08 5.19 6.24
N ALA A 52 8.81 4.84 6.14
CA ALA A 52 8.38 3.59 5.51
C ALA A 52 8.77 3.55 4.02
N LEU A 53 8.54 4.63 3.29
CA LEU A 53 8.93 4.73 1.87
C LEU A 53 10.45 4.66 1.68
N GLN A 54 11.22 5.31 2.55
CA GLN A 54 12.69 5.24 2.51
C GLN A 54 13.19 3.80 2.72
N GLN A 55 12.57 3.05 3.63
CA GLN A 55 12.92 1.64 3.86
C GLN A 55 12.53 0.75 2.68
N LEU A 56 11.36 0.99 2.06
CA LEU A 56 10.93 0.25 0.87
C LEU A 56 11.78 0.58 -0.36
N GLU A 57 12.27 1.82 -0.46
CA GLU A 57 13.23 2.25 -1.48
C GLU A 57 14.61 1.61 -1.24
N ALA A 58 15.10 1.59 0.00
CA ALA A 58 16.34 0.90 0.37
C ALA A 58 16.26 -0.63 0.14
N ALA A 59 15.07 -1.22 0.24
CA ALA A 59 14.81 -2.63 -0.06
C ALA A 59 14.66 -2.91 -1.57
N GLY A 60 14.75 -1.91 -2.45
CA GLY A 60 14.64 -2.09 -3.90
C GLY A 60 13.22 -2.36 -4.42
N LEU A 61 12.20 -2.27 -3.57
CA LEU A 61 10.81 -2.59 -3.94
C LEU A 61 10.10 -1.41 -4.62
N ILE A 62 10.57 -0.20 -4.38
CA ILE A 62 9.97 1.06 -4.84
C ILE A 62 11.08 1.98 -5.33
N GLU A 63 10.79 2.74 -6.38
CA GLU A 63 11.71 3.74 -6.94
C GLU A 63 11.04 5.12 -7.06
N LYS A 64 11.85 6.17 -7.14
CA LYS A 64 11.34 7.51 -7.46
C LYS A 64 11.02 7.59 -8.94
N TYR A 65 9.79 7.98 -9.26
CA TYR A 65 9.37 8.17 -10.64
C TYR A 65 9.36 9.66 -10.99
N GLN A 66 10.52 10.14 -11.45
CA GLN A 66 10.75 11.54 -11.85
C GLN A 66 10.14 12.52 -10.82
N ASN A 67 9.31 13.46 -11.28
CA ASN A 67 8.60 14.44 -10.46
C ASN A 67 7.18 14.01 -10.05
N ARG A 68 6.74 12.78 -10.37
CA ARG A 68 5.35 12.33 -10.12
C ARG A 68 5.18 11.49 -8.85
N GLY A 69 6.27 11.17 -8.14
CA GLY A 69 6.22 10.50 -6.85
C GLY A 69 7.04 9.21 -6.82
N ARG A 70 6.43 8.13 -6.34
CA ARG A 70 7.07 6.81 -6.22
C ARG A 70 6.31 5.78 -7.04
N TRP A 71 7.05 4.89 -7.68
CA TRP A 71 6.54 3.80 -8.51
C TRP A 71 7.11 2.47 -8.03
N ILE A 72 6.43 1.38 -8.34
CA ILE A 72 6.86 0.04 -7.94
C ILE A 72 7.92 -0.51 -8.91
N THR A 73 8.98 -1.10 -8.37
CA THR A 73 10.00 -1.74 -9.20
C THR A 73 9.50 -3.08 -9.74
N LYS A 74 10.24 -3.66 -10.69
CA LYS A 74 9.96 -5.03 -11.19
C LYS A 74 10.01 -6.06 -10.05
N GLU A 75 10.97 -5.91 -9.14
CA GLU A 75 11.12 -6.79 -7.97
C GLU A 75 9.95 -6.65 -7.00
N GLY A 76 9.55 -5.41 -6.70
CA GLY A 76 8.39 -5.14 -5.84
C GLY A 76 7.09 -5.71 -6.41
N ARG A 77 6.92 -5.64 -7.73
CA ARG A 77 5.78 -6.24 -8.42
C ARG A 77 5.79 -7.76 -8.33
N LYS A 78 6.93 -8.41 -8.62
CA LYS A 78 7.08 -9.86 -8.56
C LYS A 78 6.74 -10.39 -7.16
N LEU A 79 7.25 -9.73 -6.12
CA LEU A 79 6.98 -10.10 -4.72
C LEU A 79 5.48 -10.07 -4.41
N LEU A 80 4.77 -9.02 -4.85
CA LEU A 80 3.33 -8.92 -4.64
C LEU A 80 2.54 -9.97 -5.40
N GLU A 81 2.96 -10.31 -6.62
CA GLU A 81 2.32 -11.34 -7.44
C GLU A 81 2.49 -12.74 -6.81
N GLU A 82 3.70 -13.08 -6.34
CA GLU A 82 3.99 -14.35 -5.64
C GLU A 82 3.12 -14.49 -4.37
N ILE A 83 3.07 -13.46 -3.53
CA ILE A 83 2.26 -13.47 -2.30
C ILE A 83 0.77 -13.55 -2.64
N ALA A 84 0.32 -12.86 -3.69
CA ALA A 84 -1.08 -12.92 -4.12
C ALA A 84 -1.48 -14.32 -4.59
N GLU A 85 -0.59 -15.01 -5.32
CA GLU A 85 -0.82 -16.38 -5.78
C GLU A 85 -0.89 -17.37 -4.61
N GLU A 86 0.01 -17.24 -3.63
CA GLU A 86 -0.01 -18.04 -2.41
C GLU A 86 -1.33 -17.87 -1.65
N VAL A 87 -1.73 -16.61 -1.40
CA VAL A 87 -3.01 -16.30 -0.73
C VAL A 87 -4.21 -16.79 -1.53
N ALA A 88 -4.18 -16.70 -2.86
CA ALA A 88 -5.25 -17.21 -3.72
C ALA A 88 -5.39 -18.74 -3.63
N LYS A 89 -4.27 -19.47 -3.56
CA LYS A 89 -4.27 -20.93 -3.36
C LYS A 89 -4.79 -21.32 -1.98
N GLU A 90 -4.50 -20.54 -0.95
CA GLU A 90 -5.08 -20.78 0.38
C GLU A 90 -6.58 -20.51 0.43
N LEU A 91 -7.04 -19.46 -0.26
CA LEU A 91 -8.46 -19.11 -0.33
C LEU A 91 -9.28 -20.12 -1.11
N SER A 92 -8.77 -20.67 -2.22
CA SER A 92 -9.50 -21.70 -2.98
C SER A 92 -9.71 -22.98 -2.17
N LYS A 93 -8.75 -23.35 -1.32
CA LYS A 93 -8.90 -24.49 -0.39
C LYS A 93 -10.01 -24.27 0.64
N LYS A 94 -10.23 -23.02 1.08
CA LYS A 94 -11.24 -22.66 2.08
C LYS A 94 -12.61 -22.38 1.46
N MET A 95 -12.64 -21.88 0.22
CA MET A 95 -13.83 -21.47 -0.50
C MET A 95 -13.74 -21.95 -1.96
N PRO A 96 -14.26 -23.15 -2.28
CA PRO A 96 -14.15 -23.73 -3.61
C PRO A 96 -14.90 -22.92 -4.69
N GLU A 97 -15.84 -22.06 -4.29
CA GLU A 97 -16.56 -21.17 -5.21
C GLU A 97 -15.65 -20.16 -5.94
N LEU A 98 -14.48 -19.86 -5.37
CA LEU A 98 -13.53 -18.91 -5.94
C LEU A 98 -12.68 -19.49 -7.09
N GLU A 99 -12.67 -20.81 -7.29
CA GLU A 99 -11.94 -21.45 -8.40
C GLU A 99 -12.41 -20.94 -9.77
N LYS A 100 -13.69 -20.55 -9.89
CA LYS A 100 -14.27 -19.99 -11.12
C LYS A 100 -13.58 -18.70 -11.57
N TYR A 101 -12.97 -17.96 -10.65
CA TYR A 101 -12.35 -16.66 -10.90
C TYR A 101 -10.81 -16.71 -10.91
N GLN A 102 -10.20 -17.89 -10.71
CA GLN A 102 -8.74 -18.04 -10.77
C GLN A 102 -8.18 -17.97 -12.21
N LYS A 103 -9.03 -18.13 -13.23
CA LYS A 103 -8.64 -18.08 -14.65
C LYS A 103 -9.16 -16.81 -15.34
N SER A 104 -8.56 -15.67 -15.04
CA SER A 104 -8.68 -14.48 -15.90
C SER A 104 -7.48 -13.55 -15.65
N GLY A 105 -6.34 -13.93 -16.21
CA GLY A 105 -5.10 -13.15 -16.21
C GLY A 105 -4.26 -13.59 -17.39
#